data_AF-A0AA39U926-F1
#
_entry.id   AF-A0AA39U926-F1
#
_cell.length_a   1.000
_cell.length_b   1.000
_cell.length_c   1.000
_cell.angle_alpha   90.00
_cell.angle_beta   90.00
_cell.angle_gamma   90.00
#
_symmetry.space_group_name_H-M   'P 1'
#
loop_
_entity.id
_entity.type
_entity.pdbx_description
1 polymer ?
#
loop_
_entity_poly.entity_id
_entity_poly.type
_entity_poly.pdbx_seq_one_letter_code
_entity_poly.pdbx_strand_id
1 'polypeptide(L)'
;HAQAGENPELCTLLFRLSHLLECALIPVFVFDGQLRPSMKHGKKVSMKARWLEHHFKEIITAFGFYQHVAPGEAEAELAQMNQAGLIDAIITEDSDVLVFGAKLILHRYAGILADPDLYTLYSADDICSSENIQLTQGGLFLFAILLGGDYANGLQGCGQKTAHALCKTGLGDELLTAMTIMGPTALDNFLVGWRTRLQSELINPTIARVSRHPALAKKLPDDFLNPQILRLYALPVTSWSGKHAPPNAELWKPPSPDIAHIAAFCDNFFHWESDVLLKHLHKNIWPGIIIHSLYRVCSISLRELSRSETV
;
A
#
# COMPACT_ATOMS: atom_id res chain seq x y z
N HIS A 1 20.15 -5.07 -19.74
CA HIS A 1 19.28 -5.39 -20.88
C HIS A 1 19.80 -6.63 -21.60
N ALA A 2 19.47 -7.83 -21.10
CA ALA A 2 19.72 -9.09 -21.79
C ALA A 2 18.37 -9.59 -22.32
N GLN A 3 18.34 -9.94 -23.61
CA GLN A 3 17.32 -10.71 -24.33
C GLN A 3 15.94 -10.77 -23.67
N ALA A 4 15.02 -9.93 -24.15
CA ALA A 4 13.60 -10.11 -23.88
C ALA A 4 13.16 -11.44 -24.53
N GLY A 5 13.26 -12.53 -23.76
CA GLY A 5 12.60 -13.80 -24.07
C GLY A 5 11.09 -13.63 -24.04
N GLU A 6 10.38 -14.72 -24.35
CA GLU A 6 8.92 -14.76 -24.19
C GLU A 6 8.55 -14.36 -22.74
N ASN A 7 7.56 -13.49 -22.58
CA ASN A 7 7.05 -12.99 -21.28
C ASN A 7 8.04 -12.11 -20.46
N PRO A 8 8.39 -10.90 -20.94
CA PRO A 8 9.31 -9.99 -20.24
C PRO A 8 8.84 -9.57 -18.84
N GLU A 9 7.53 -9.54 -18.59
CA GLU A 9 6.95 -9.24 -17.27
C GLU A 9 7.28 -10.33 -16.25
N LEU A 10 7.14 -11.61 -16.64
CA LEU A 10 7.49 -12.76 -15.78
C LEU A 10 8.98 -12.84 -15.52
N CYS A 11 9.79 -12.52 -16.53
CA CYS A 11 11.25 -12.46 -16.38
C CYS A 11 11.64 -11.37 -15.37
N THR A 12 11.05 -10.17 -15.49
CA THR A 12 11.27 -9.07 -14.54
C THR A 12 10.85 -9.46 -13.12
N LEU A 13 9.69 -10.12 -12.98
CA LEU A 13 9.23 -10.63 -11.68
C LEU A 13 10.22 -11.62 -11.10
N LEU A 14 10.68 -12.62 -11.88
CA LEU A 14 11.66 -13.61 -11.42
C LEU A 14 12.90 -12.94 -10.82
N PHE A 15 13.51 -11.98 -11.52
CA PHE A 15 14.69 -11.27 -11.00
C PHE A 15 14.40 -10.48 -9.73
N ARG A 16 13.21 -9.85 -9.62
CA ARG A 16 12.79 -9.15 -8.41
C ARG A 16 12.59 -10.11 -7.23
N LEU A 17 12.00 -11.29 -7.46
CA LEU A 17 11.83 -12.32 -6.42
C LEU A 17 13.19 -12.87 -5.95
N SER A 18 14.12 -13.09 -6.87
CA SER A 18 15.50 -13.47 -6.54
C SER A 18 16.19 -12.43 -5.67
N HIS A 19 16.07 -11.14 -6.00
CA HIS A 19 16.62 -10.07 -5.17
C HIS A 19 15.96 -10.00 -3.77
N LEU A 20 14.64 -10.18 -3.68
CA LEU A 20 13.94 -10.23 -2.39
C LEU A 20 14.38 -11.42 -1.54
N LEU A 21 14.71 -12.55 -2.16
CA LEU A 21 15.21 -13.74 -1.48
C LEU A 21 16.62 -13.54 -0.91
N GLU A 22 17.44 -12.70 -1.53
CA GLU A 22 18.75 -12.32 -0.99
C GLU A 22 18.63 -11.41 0.24
N CYS A 23 17.47 -10.79 0.44
CA CYS A 23 17.18 -9.99 1.62
C CYS A 23 16.70 -10.89 2.77
N ALA A 24 17.13 -10.62 4.00
CA ALA A 24 16.67 -11.33 5.20
C ALA A 24 15.24 -10.89 5.62
N LEU A 25 14.28 -10.98 4.71
CA LEU A 25 12.89 -10.56 4.86
C LEU A 25 11.93 -11.75 4.78
N ILE A 26 10.68 -11.57 5.19
CA ILE A 26 9.58 -12.51 4.93
C ILE A 26 8.57 -11.81 4.02
N PRO A 27 8.69 -11.95 2.68
CA PRO A 27 7.80 -11.26 1.76
C PRO A 27 6.37 -11.82 1.80
N VAL A 28 5.40 -10.92 1.85
CA VAL A 28 3.97 -11.21 1.72
C VAL A 28 3.41 -10.36 0.59
N PHE A 29 2.91 -11.00 -0.46
CA PHE A 29 2.32 -10.34 -1.62
C PHE A 29 0.81 -10.24 -1.45
N VAL A 30 0.27 -9.03 -1.54
CA VAL A 30 -1.18 -8.80 -1.45
C VAL A 30 -1.72 -8.50 -2.84
N PHE A 31 -2.76 -9.24 -3.24
CA PHE A 31 -3.46 -9.06 -4.50
C PHE A 31 -4.83 -8.43 -4.27
N ASP A 32 -5.27 -7.67 -5.26
CA ASP A 32 -6.62 -7.11 -5.31
C ASP A 32 -7.72 -8.18 -5.27
N GLY A 33 -8.80 -7.82 -4.58
CA GLY A 33 -10.01 -8.60 -4.44
C GLY A 33 -11.12 -8.26 -5.41
N GLN A 34 -12.22 -9.00 -5.29
CA GLN A 34 -13.41 -8.81 -6.12
C GLN A 34 -14.25 -7.59 -5.71
N LEU A 35 -14.12 -7.14 -4.46
CA LEU A 35 -14.89 -6.00 -3.93
C LEU A 35 -14.16 -4.66 -4.11
N ARG A 36 -13.05 -4.63 -4.87
CA ARG A 36 -12.39 -3.37 -5.23
C ARG A 36 -13.35 -2.46 -6.03
N PRO A 37 -13.26 -1.13 -5.88
CA PRO A 37 -14.09 -0.20 -6.62
C PRO A 37 -13.99 -0.42 -8.14
N SER A 38 -15.13 -0.49 -8.82
CA SER A 38 -15.19 -0.78 -10.26
C SER A 38 -14.72 0.39 -11.15
N MET A 39 -14.58 1.58 -10.57
CA MET A 39 -14.13 2.80 -11.23
C MET A 39 -13.00 3.44 -10.44
N LYS A 40 -11.90 3.76 -11.12
CA LYS A 40 -10.79 4.58 -10.62
C LYS A 40 -10.47 5.67 -11.65
N HIS A 41 -10.25 6.91 -11.23
CA HIS A 41 -9.93 8.04 -12.12
C HIS A 41 -10.94 8.25 -13.27
N GLY A 42 -12.23 8.02 -13.01
CA GLY A 42 -13.28 8.10 -14.03
C GLY A 42 -13.20 7.01 -15.11
N LYS A 43 -12.33 6.00 -14.97
CA LYS A 43 -12.18 4.87 -15.89
C LYS A 43 -12.60 3.56 -15.22
N LYS A 44 -13.19 2.65 -15.99
CA LYS A 44 -13.52 1.30 -15.51
C LYS A 44 -12.23 0.50 -15.33
N VAL A 45 -12.07 -0.14 -14.18
CA VAL A 45 -10.88 -0.96 -13.88
C VAL A 45 -10.82 -2.15 -14.86
N SER A 46 -9.65 -2.39 -15.45
CA SER A 46 -9.43 -3.43 -16.46
C SER A 46 -9.40 -4.83 -15.83
N MET A 47 -10.16 -5.76 -16.41
CA MET A 47 -10.22 -7.18 -16.01
C MET A 47 -9.19 -8.07 -16.75
N LYS A 48 -8.34 -7.50 -17.61
CA LYS A 48 -7.60 -8.24 -18.65
C LYS A 48 -6.39 -9.07 -18.19
N ALA A 49 -5.88 -8.93 -16.97
CA ALA A 49 -4.61 -9.55 -16.56
C ALA A 49 -4.71 -10.85 -15.75
N ARG A 50 -5.84 -11.58 -15.82
CA ARG A 50 -6.06 -12.80 -15.00
C ARG A 50 -5.06 -13.93 -15.28
N TRP A 51 -4.56 -14.04 -16.52
CA TRP A 51 -3.58 -15.09 -16.87
C TRP A 51 -2.20 -14.79 -16.30
N LEU A 52 -1.79 -13.52 -16.29
CA LEU A 52 -0.49 -13.10 -15.77
C LEU A 52 -0.47 -13.21 -14.24
N GLU A 53 -1.57 -12.84 -13.58
CA GLU A 53 -1.73 -12.98 -12.13
C GLU A 53 -1.57 -14.43 -11.66
N HIS A 54 -2.10 -15.41 -12.40
CA HIS A 54 -1.94 -16.83 -12.07
C HIS A 54 -0.46 -17.22 -12.01
N HIS A 55 0.31 -16.90 -13.05
CA HIS A 55 1.74 -17.24 -13.11
C HIS A 55 2.56 -16.43 -12.11
N PHE A 56 2.14 -15.21 -11.77
CA PHE A 56 2.75 -14.44 -10.68
C PHE A 56 2.60 -15.18 -9.34
N LYS A 57 1.38 -15.62 -9.02
CA LYS A 57 1.09 -16.38 -7.80
C LYS A 57 1.85 -17.70 -7.74
N GLU A 58 1.94 -18.39 -8.88
CA GLU A 58 2.71 -19.62 -9.01
C GLU A 58 4.18 -19.41 -8.67
N ILE A 59 4.86 -18.47 -9.33
CA ILE A 59 6.28 -18.25 -9.10
C ILE A 59 6.55 -17.67 -7.70
N ILE A 60 5.70 -16.80 -7.16
CA ILE A 60 5.80 -16.30 -5.77
C ILE A 60 5.76 -17.48 -4.78
N THR A 61 4.84 -18.43 -4.99
CA THR A 61 4.73 -19.63 -4.15
C THR A 61 5.97 -20.51 -4.29
N ALA A 62 6.51 -20.66 -5.49
CA ALA A 62 7.73 -21.43 -5.73
C ALA A 62 8.97 -20.83 -5.04
N PHE A 63 9.03 -19.50 -4.85
CA PHE A 63 10.07 -18.86 -4.02
C PHE A 63 9.88 -19.08 -2.50
N GLY A 64 8.78 -19.71 -2.10
CA GLY A 64 8.42 -19.90 -0.69
C GLY A 64 7.96 -18.60 -0.02
N PHE A 65 7.50 -17.62 -0.79
CA PHE A 65 6.90 -16.39 -0.29
C PHE A 65 5.40 -16.56 -0.04
N TYR A 66 4.83 -15.66 0.75
CA TYR A 66 3.41 -15.69 1.08
C TYR A 66 2.60 -14.84 0.13
N GLN A 67 1.36 -15.26 -0.09
CA GLN A 67 0.38 -14.51 -0.85
C GLN A 67 -0.91 -14.37 -0.05
N HIS A 68 -1.58 -13.24 -0.24
CA HIS A 68 -2.87 -12.94 0.33
C HIS A 68 -3.72 -12.23 -0.72
N VAL A 69 -5.03 -12.52 -0.75
CA VAL A 69 -5.96 -11.83 -1.64
C VAL A 69 -6.85 -10.97 -0.76
N ALA A 70 -6.72 -9.65 -0.90
CA ALA A 70 -7.56 -8.69 -0.21
C ALA A 70 -9.04 -8.92 -0.59
N PRO A 71 -10.00 -8.61 0.28
CA PRO A 71 -11.41 -8.56 -0.13
C PRO A 71 -11.69 -7.42 -1.13
N GLY A 72 -11.08 -6.24 -0.89
CA GLY A 72 -11.16 -5.04 -1.71
C GLY A 72 -9.83 -4.72 -2.39
N GLU A 73 -9.23 -3.58 -2.05
CA GLU A 73 -7.98 -3.09 -2.64
C GLU A 73 -6.75 -3.55 -1.85
N ALA A 74 -5.69 -3.91 -2.56
CA ALA A 74 -4.45 -4.38 -1.94
C ALA A 74 -3.78 -3.31 -1.06
N GLU A 75 -3.83 -2.04 -1.45
CA GLU A 75 -3.24 -0.90 -0.74
C GLU A 75 -3.91 -0.69 0.63
N ALA A 76 -5.24 -0.77 0.67
CA ALA A 76 -6.00 -0.67 1.91
C ALA A 76 -5.76 -1.88 2.83
N GLU A 77 -5.68 -3.08 2.25
CA GLU A 77 -5.37 -4.30 3.00
C GLU A 77 -3.96 -4.25 3.60
N LEU A 78 -2.96 -3.82 2.82
CA LEU A 78 -1.58 -3.64 3.27
C LEU A 78 -1.49 -2.62 4.41
N ALA A 79 -2.16 -1.47 4.29
CA ALA A 79 -2.22 -0.47 5.35
C ALA A 79 -2.82 -1.06 6.64
N GLN A 80 -3.93 -1.81 6.54
CA GLN A 80 -4.56 -2.44 7.69
C GLN A 80 -3.67 -3.52 8.32
N MET A 81 -2.99 -4.35 7.51
CA MET A 81 -2.04 -5.35 7.98
C MET A 81 -0.86 -4.71 8.74
N ASN A 82 -0.36 -3.57 8.24
CA ASN A 82 0.73 -2.83 8.90
C ASN A 82 0.26 -2.15 10.19
N GLN A 83 -0.94 -1.57 10.20
CA GLN A 83 -1.54 -0.97 11.40
C GLN A 83 -1.75 -2.00 12.52
N ALA A 84 -2.22 -3.21 12.15
CA ALA A 84 -2.47 -4.33 13.04
C ALA A 84 -1.18 -5.06 13.48
N GLY A 85 -0.02 -4.70 12.95
CA GLY A 85 1.27 -5.31 13.29
C GLY A 85 1.47 -6.72 12.72
N LEU A 86 0.74 -7.09 11.67
CA LEU A 86 0.98 -8.34 10.95
C LEU A 86 2.22 -8.25 10.06
N ILE A 87 2.48 -7.07 9.49
CA ILE A 87 3.67 -6.77 8.70
C ILE A 87 4.37 -5.52 9.25
N ASP A 88 5.70 -5.51 9.19
CA ASP A 88 6.52 -4.41 9.73
C ASP A 88 6.53 -3.19 8.80
N ALA A 89 6.58 -3.41 7.47
CA ALA A 89 6.66 -2.37 6.47
C ALA A 89 5.94 -2.77 5.17
N ILE A 90 5.57 -1.77 4.37
CA ILE A 90 4.95 -1.94 3.05
C ILE A 90 5.95 -1.51 1.98
N ILE A 91 6.22 -2.37 0.99
CA ILE A 91 6.96 -1.99 -0.22
C ILE A 91 5.96 -1.62 -1.30
N THR A 92 5.98 -0.38 -1.77
CA THR A 92 5.06 0.09 -2.82
C THR A 92 5.61 1.29 -3.59
N GLU A 93 5.14 1.49 -4.82
CA GLU A 93 5.35 2.71 -5.60
C GLU A 93 4.17 3.70 -5.42
N ASP A 94 3.05 3.24 -4.84
CA ASP A 94 1.83 4.02 -4.66
C ASP A 94 1.78 4.70 -3.29
N SER A 95 1.34 5.97 -3.26
CA SER A 95 1.18 6.73 -2.01
C SER A 95 -0.14 6.47 -1.28
N ASP A 96 -1.10 5.80 -1.91
CA ASP A 96 -2.46 5.66 -1.37
C ASP A 96 -2.52 4.90 -0.05
N VAL A 97 -1.54 4.02 0.20
CA VAL A 97 -1.35 3.35 1.49
C VAL A 97 -1.26 4.34 2.66
N LEU A 98 -0.74 5.56 2.45
CA LEU A 98 -0.68 6.61 3.46
C LEU A 98 -2.08 7.13 3.82
N VAL A 99 -2.97 7.24 2.85
CA VAL A 99 -4.36 7.69 3.05
C VAL A 99 -5.12 6.64 3.88
N PHE A 100 -4.87 5.36 3.62
CA PHE A 100 -5.38 4.25 4.42
C PHE A 100 -4.69 4.08 5.78
N GLY A 101 -3.64 4.87 6.06
CA GLY A 101 -3.00 4.95 7.37
C GLY A 101 -1.87 3.95 7.60
N ALA A 102 -1.16 3.54 6.53
CA ALA A 102 0.11 2.83 6.66
C ALA A 102 1.09 3.58 7.57
N LYS A 103 1.81 2.82 8.41
CA LYS A 103 2.75 3.36 9.40
C LYS A 103 4.19 3.42 8.89
N LEU A 104 4.62 2.43 8.12
CA LEU A 104 6.00 2.34 7.61
C LEU A 104 6.02 1.85 6.16
N ILE A 105 6.62 2.65 5.27
CA ILE A 105 6.62 2.43 3.83
C ILE A 105 8.04 2.49 3.29
N LEU A 106 8.40 1.49 2.52
CA LEU A 106 9.59 1.44 1.68
C LEU A 106 9.16 1.81 0.25
N HIS A 107 9.22 3.10 -0.06
CA HIS A 107 8.84 3.60 -1.36
C HIS A 107 9.96 3.35 -2.38
N ARG A 108 9.59 2.76 -3.51
CA ARG A 108 10.48 2.51 -4.63
C ARG A 108 10.16 3.50 -5.74
N TYR A 109 11.15 4.23 -6.23
CA TYR A 109 10.97 5.08 -7.41
C TYR A 109 11.03 4.25 -8.69
N ALA A 110 9.99 4.32 -9.52
CA ALA A 110 10.02 3.74 -10.85
C ALA A 110 10.63 4.73 -11.87
N GLY A 111 11.69 4.33 -12.55
CA GLY A 111 12.31 5.13 -13.60
C GLY A 111 13.49 4.43 -14.26
N ILE A 112 13.82 4.80 -15.50
CA ILE A 112 14.92 4.20 -16.28
C ILE A 112 16.28 4.39 -15.57
N LEU A 113 16.42 5.48 -14.81
CA LEU A 113 17.62 5.83 -14.05
C LEU A 113 17.49 5.52 -12.55
N ALA A 114 16.37 4.96 -12.11
CA ALA A 114 16.18 4.63 -10.71
C ALA A 114 16.99 3.39 -10.36
N ASP A 115 17.78 3.49 -9.29
CA ASP A 115 18.49 2.34 -8.74
C ASP A 115 17.45 1.34 -8.19
N PRO A 116 17.40 0.10 -8.71
CA PRO A 116 16.46 -0.91 -8.26
C PRO A 116 16.67 -1.35 -6.81
N ASP A 117 17.80 -1.01 -6.18
CA ASP A 117 18.11 -1.37 -4.81
C ASP A 117 17.88 -0.20 -3.83
N LEU A 118 17.53 0.98 -4.36
CA LEU A 118 17.29 2.17 -3.55
C LEU A 118 15.81 2.31 -3.18
N TYR A 119 15.56 2.34 -1.88
CA TYR A 119 14.25 2.60 -1.29
C TYR A 119 14.30 3.86 -0.44
N THR A 120 13.23 4.64 -0.47
CA THR A 120 13.02 5.74 0.48
C THR A 120 12.08 5.29 1.57
N LEU A 121 12.55 5.36 2.81
CA LEU A 121 11.74 5.04 3.99
C LEU A 121 10.87 6.24 4.34
N TYR A 122 9.57 6.00 4.47
CA TYR A 122 8.61 6.95 5.01
C TYR A 122 7.93 6.32 6.23
N SER A 123 7.91 7.04 7.35
CA SER A 123 7.08 6.67 8.50
C SER A 123 5.95 7.70 8.70
N ALA A 124 4.80 7.23 9.17
CA ALA A 124 3.69 8.12 9.51
C ALA A 124 4.09 9.14 10.59
N ASP A 125 4.95 8.74 11.53
CA ASP A 125 5.46 9.61 12.59
C ASP A 125 6.36 10.72 12.03
N ASP A 126 7.27 10.40 11.10
CA ASP A 126 8.13 11.39 10.43
C ASP A 126 7.30 12.34 9.56
N ILE A 127 6.28 11.83 8.85
CA ILE A 127 5.35 12.66 8.06
C ILE A 127 4.57 13.62 8.96
N CYS A 128 4.09 13.14 10.10
CA CYS A 128 3.31 13.94 11.05
C CYS A 128 4.17 14.97 11.80
N SER A 129 5.43 14.65 12.10
CA SER A 129 6.34 15.51 12.87
C SER A 129 7.21 16.43 12.00
N SER A 130 7.34 16.14 10.70
CA SER A 130 8.11 16.94 9.74
C SER A 130 7.61 18.37 9.67
N GLU A 131 8.50 19.35 9.85
CA GLU A 131 8.18 20.79 9.81
C GLU A 131 7.49 21.23 8.50
N ASN A 132 7.79 20.56 7.40
CA ASN A 132 7.28 20.91 6.08
C ASN A 132 5.94 20.24 5.76
N ILE A 133 5.65 19.07 6.34
CA ILE A 133 4.47 18.26 5.99
C ILE A 133 3.41 18.38 7.07
N GLN A 134 3.70 17.96 8.31
CA GLN A 134 2.80 18.07 9.46
C GLN A 134 1.39 17.49 9.21
N LEU A 135 1.29 16.36 8.52
CA LEU A 135 0.00 15.74 8.21
C LEU A 135 -0.20 14.44 8.99
N THR A 136 -1.34 14.34 9.65
CA THR A 136 -1.89 13.09 10.20
C THR A 136 -2.51 12.25 9.07
N GLN A 137 -2.95 11.03 9.40
CA GLN A 137 -3.78 10.24 8.48
C GLN A 137 -5.04 11.02 8.06
N GLY A 138 -5.73 11.68 8.99
CA GLY A 138 -6.90 12.50 8.68
C GLY A 138 -6.56 13.67 7.76
N GLY A 139 -5.40 14.30 7.96
CA GLY A 139 -4.85 15.32 7.06
C GLY A 139 -4.60 14.79 5.64
N LEU A 140 -3.96 13.63 5.50
CA LEU A 140 -3.71 12.98 4.21
C LEU A 140 -5.02 12.56 3.51
N PHE A 141 -5.99 12.05 4.28
CA PHE A 141 -7.34 11.76 3.81
C PHE A 141 -8.04 13.00 3.26
N LEU A 142 -7.99 14.12 3.98
CA LEU A 142 -8.53 15.38 3.49
C LEU A 142 -7.78 15.89 2.25
N PHE A 143 -6.47 15.66 2.18
CA PHE A 143 -5.66 16.05 1.03
C PHE A 143 -6.12 15.33 -0.25
N ALA A 144 -6.37 14.01 -0.18
CA ALA A 144 -6.94 13.22 -1.26
C ALA A 144 -8.35 13.70 -1.67
N ILE A 145 -9.18 14.10 -0.70
CA ILE A 145 -10.51 14.65 -0.99
C ILE A 145 -10.44 16.02 -1.68
N LEU A 146 -9.51 16.88 -1.28
CA LEU A 146 -9.41 18.24 -1.79
C LEU A 146 -8.75 18.31 -3.17
N LEU A 147 -7.68 17.56 -3.40
CA LEU A 147 -6.95 17.56 -4.67
C LEU A 147 -7.45 16.51 -5.67
N GLY A 148 -8.24 15.56 -5.18
CA GLY A 148 -8.65 14.40 -5.95
C GLY A 148 -7.65 13.26 -5.81
N GLY A 149 -8.16 12.06 -6.05
CA GLY A 149 -7.42 10.81 -6.05
C GLY A 149 -8.20 9.77 -6.84
N ASP A 150 -7.99 8.50 -6.54
CA ASP A 150 -8.60 7.38 -7.26
C ASP A 150 -10.12 7.46 -7.40
N TYR A 151 -10.83 7.96 -6.39
CA TYR A 151 -12.28 7.89 -6.35
C TYR A 151 -12.99 9.19 -6.76
N ALA A 152 -12.28 10.32 -6.83
CA ALA A 152 -12.88 11.63 -7.12
C ALA A 152 -11.88 12.63 -7.67
N ASN A 153 -12.36 13.61 -8.45
CA ASN A 153 -11.53 14.67 -9.05
C ASN A 153 -11.16 15.80 -8.07
N GLY A 154 -11.62 15.73 -6.82
CA GLY A 154 -11.37 16.74 -5.80
C GLY A 154 -12.14 18.05 -5.99
N LEU A 155 -11.76 19.06 -5.22
CA LEU A 155 -12.37 20.39 -5.21
C LEU A 155 -11.73 21.28 -6.29
N GLN A 156 -12.47 21.53 -7.37
CA GLN A 156 -11.98 22.33 -8.48
C GLN A 156 -11.53 23.73 -8.03
N GLY A 157 -10.29 24.10 -8.36
CA GLY A 157 -9.69 25.39 -7.99
C GLY A 157 -9.01 25.39 -6.61
N CYS A 158 -9.05 24.28 -5.87
CA CYS A 158 -8.20 24.08 -4.70
C CYS A 158 -6.79 23.66 -5.14
N GLY A 159 -5.80 24.53 -4.93
CA GLY A 159 -4.40 24.21 -5.23
C GLY A 159 -3.70 23.50 -4.08
N GLN A 160 -2.59 22.82 -4.36
CA GLN A 160 -1.81 22.06 -3.37
C GLN A 160 -1.47 22.84 -2.10
N LYS A 161 -1.06 24.12 -2.22
CA LYS A 161 -0.71 24.96 -1.07
C LYS A 161 -1.92 25.22 -0.16
N THR A 162 -3.07 25.52 -0.76
CA THR A 162 -4.32 25.74 -0.01
C THR A 162 -4.80 24.45 0.63
N ALA A 163 -4.79 23.34 -0.12
CA ALA A 163 -5.18 22.02 0.40
C ALA A 163 -4.30 21.59 1.57
N HIS A 164 -2.98 21.67 1.41
CA HIS A 164 -2.02 21.34 2.48
C HIS A 164 -2.26 22.16 3.74
N ALA A 165 -2.49 23.46 3.60
CA ALA A 165 -2.76 24.32 4.73
C ALA A 165 -4.08 23.97 5.45
N LEU A 166 -5.13 23.62 4.72
CA LEU A 166 -6.39 23.13 5.29
C LEU A 166 -6.21 21.79 6.01
N CYS A 167 -5.39 20.89 5.47
CA CYS A 167 -5.13 19.58 6.06
C CYS A 167 -4.44 19.65 7.42
N LYS A 168 -3.76 20.77 7.73
CA LYS A 168 -3.14 21.03 9.04
C LYS A 168 -4.10 21.60 10.10
N THR A 169 -5.36 21.88 9.75
CA THR A 169 -6.33 22.52 10.66
C THR A 169 -7.10 21.56 11.55
N GLY A 170 -6.88 20.24 11.42
CA GLY A 170 -7.64 19.19 12.11
C GLY A 170 -8.99 18.83 11.45
N LEU A 171 -9.43 19.59 10.44
CA LEU A 171 -10.65 19.29 9.67
C LEU A 171 -10.66 17.86 9.11
N GLY A 172 -9.50 17.36 8.70
CA GLY A 172 -9.35 16.00 8.18
C GLY A 172 -9.54 14.92 9.24
N ASP A 173 -8.97 15.11 10.43
CA ASP A 173 -9.12 14.17 11.56
C ASP A 173 -10.56 14.11 12.06
N GLU A 174 -11.22 15.27 12.15
CA GLU A 174 -12.63 15.33 12.52
C GLU A 174 -13.51 14.63 11.49
N LEU A 175 -13.24 14.83 10.19
CA LEU A 175 -14.00 14.18 9.13
C LEU A 175 -13.79 12.67 9.15
N LEU A 176 -12.54 12.22 9.25
CA LEU A 176 -12.21 10.80 9.31
C LEU A 176 -12.85 10.14 10.53
N THR A 177 -12.80 10.80 11.70
CA THR A 177 -13.45 10.32 12.93
C THR A 177 -14.96 10.24 12.76
N ALA A 178 -15.60 11.28 12.21
CA ALA A 178 -17.05 11.26 11.97
C ALA A 178 -17.47 10.12 11.03
N MET A 179 -16.68 9.86 9.98
CA MET A 179 -16.94 8.76 9.04
C MET A 179 -16.88 7.38 9.69
N THR A 180 -16.05 7.19 10.72
CA THR A 180 -15.86 5.90 11.39
C THR A 180 -16.86 5.65 12.51
N ILE A 181 -17.29 6.69 13.24
CA ILE A 181 -18.13 6.54 14.44
C ILE A 181 -19.60 6.91 14.25
N MET A 182 -19.94 7.77 13.27
CA MET A 182 -21.30 8.30 13.15
C MET A 182 -22.19 7.44 12.24
N GLY A 183 -23.47 7.29 12.65
CA GLY A 183 -24.50 6.73 11.79
C GLY A 183 -24.95 7.69 10.68
N PRO A 184 -25.65 7.22 9.63
CA PRO A 184 -25.96 8.00 8.42
C PRO A 184 -26.61 9.37 8.69
N THR A 185 -27.68 9.41 9.50
CA THR A 185 -28.40 10.66 9.78
C THR A 185 -27.56 11.66 10.59
N ALA A 186 -26.73 11.17 11.52
CA ALA A 186 -25.84 12.04 12.29
C ALA A 186 -24.70 12.59 11.40
N LEU A 187 -24.20 11.75 10.49
CA LEU A 187 -23.19 12.14 9.52
C LEU A 187 -23.69 13.24 8.58
N ASP A 188 -24.90 13.12 8.04
CA ASP A 188 -25.47 14.16 7.16
C ASP A 188 -25.52 15.53 7.86
N ASN A 189 -25.96 15.57 9.12
CA ASN A 189 -25.98 16.79 9.92
C ASN A 189 -24.56 17.31 10.22
N PHE A 190 -23.62 16.42 10.54
CA PHE A 190 -22.22 16.77 10.77
C PHE A 190 -21.59 17.40 9.53
N LEU A 191 -21.83 16.83 8.34
CA LEU A 191 -21.26 17.30 7.08
C LEU A 191 -21.71 18.73 6.73
N VAL A 192 -22.95 19.10 7.07
CA VAL A 192 -23.41 20.49 6.91
C VAL A 192 -22.55 21.45 7.73
N GLY A 193 -22.37 21.16 9.03
CA GLY A 193 -21.55 21.99 9.92
C GLY A 193 -20.07 21.98 9.55
N TRP A 194 -19.54 20.83 9.13
CA TRP A 194 -18.17 20.67 8.65
C TRP A 194 -17.92 21.53 7.40
N ARG A 195 -18.86 21.54 6.44
CA ARG A 195 -18.78 22.36 5.22
C ARG A 195 -18.76 23.86 5.55
N THR A 196 -19.56 24.31 6.51
CA THR A 196 -19.52 25.69 6.99
C THR A 196 -18.16 26.07 7.57
N ARG A 197 -17.51 25.16 8.32
CA ARG A 197 -16.16 25.40 8.87
C ARG A 197 -15.10 25.46 7.78
N LEU A 198 -15.15 24.56 6.79
CA LEU A 198 -14.27 24.65 5.61
C LEU A 198 -14.44 26.00 4.89
N GLN A 199 -15.68 26.45 4.68
CA GLN A 199 -15.94 27.76 4.07
C GLN A 199 -15.37 28.91 4.90
N SER A 200 -15.51 28.83 6.23
CA SER A 200 -14.95 29.83 7.14
C SER A 200 -13.43 29.89 7.03
N GLU A 201 -12.72 28.76 7.05
CA GLU A 201 -11.26 28.72 6.91
C GLU A 201 -10.80 29.21 5.52
N LEU A 202 -11.58 28.96 4.46
CA LEU A 202 -11.29 29.50 3.14
C LEU A 202 -11.47 31.02 3.05
N ILE A 203 -12.44 31.59 3.77
CA ILE A 203 -12.72 33.04 3.75
C ILE A 203 -11.79 33.78 4.71
N ASN A 204 -11.58 33.25 5.91
CA ASN A 204 -10.81 33.83 7.00
C ASN A 204 -9.89 32.73 7.58
N PRO A 205 -8.73 32.48 6.97
CA PRO A 205 -7.82 31.42 7.39
C PRO A 205 -7.20 31.76 8.73
N THR A 206 -7.81 31.28 9.81
CA THR A 206 -7.36 31.55 11.18
C THR A 206 -6.23 30.60 11.57
N ILE A 207 -6.28 29.37 11.08
CA ILE A 207 -5.32 28.31 11.39
C ILE A 207 -4.38 28.05 10.20
N ALA A 208 -4.94 28.05 8.98
CA ALA A 208 -4.22 27.65 7.77
C ALA A 208 -3.12 28.64 7.33
N ARG A 209 -3.08 29.89 7.84
CA ARG A 209 -2.09 30.94 7.50
C ARG A 209 -1.80 31.09 5.98
N VAL A 210 -2.80 30.84 5.14
CA VAL A 210 -2.74 30.98 3.68
C VAL A 210 -3.52 32.20 3.19
N SER A 211 -3.39 32.51 1.90
CA SER A 211 -4.23 33.50 1.23
C SER A 211 -5.71 33.17 1.35
N ARG A 212 -6.55 34.21 1.37
CA ARG A 212 -8.01 34.06 1.38
C ARG A 212 -8.50 33.55 0.03
N HIS A 213 -9.44 32.61 0.03
CA HIS A 213 -10.09 32.07 -1.17
C HIS A 213 -11.63 32.15 -1.11
N PRO A 214 -12.23 33.36 -1.02
CA PRO A 214 -13.70 33.50 -0.91
C PRO A 214 -14.46 32.98 -2.13
N ALA A 215 -13.85 33.06 -3.31
CA ALA A 215 -14.43 32.53 -4.55
C ALA A 215 -14.56 30.99 -4.51
N LEU A 216 -13.58 30.30 -3.91
CA LEU A 216 -13.61 28.86 -3.72
C LEU A 216 -14.68 28.47 -2.69
N ALA A 217 -14.77 29.20 -1.58
CA ALA A 217 -15.78 28.98 -0.55
C ALA A 217 -17.22 29.12 -1.09
N LYS A 218 -17.45 30.08 -2.00
CA LYS A 218 -18.75 30.30 -2.66
C LYS A 218 -19.09 29.26 -3.73
N LYS A 219 -18.07 28.62 -4.32
CA LYS A 219 -18.23 27.66 -5.44
C LYS A 219 -18.07 26.20 -5.01
N LEU A 220 -18.22 25.90 -3.72
CA LEU A 220 -18.25 24.51 -3.24
C LEU A 220 -19.44 23.77 -3.90
N PRO A 221 -19.19 22.69 -4.66
CA PRO A 221 -20.25 21.90 -5.27
C PRO A 221 -21.18 21.26 -4.23
N ASP A 222 -22.46 21.09 -4.55
CA ASP A 222 -23.43 20.46 -3.64
C ASP A 222 -23.12 18.97 -3.40
N ASP A 223 -22.50 18.31 -4.36
CA ASP A 223 -22.04 16.92 -4.31
C ASP A 223 -20.64 16.74 -3.69
N PHE A 224 -19.95 17.83 -3.35
CA PHE A 224 -18.68 17.75 -2.61
C PHE A 224 -18.91 17.13 -1.23
N LEU A 225 -18.03 16.21 -0.82
CA LEU A 225 -18.19 15.31 0.34
C LEU A 225 -19.25 14.23 0.18
N ASN A 226 -19.40 13.67 -1.03
CA ASN A 226 -20.23 12.48 -1.23
C ASN A 226 -19.87 11.37 -0.22
N PRO A 227 -20.78 10.99 0.70
CA PRO A 227 -20.47 10.04 1.77
C PRO A 227 -20.02 8.67 1.27
N GLN A 228 -20.44 8.26 0.07
CA GLN A 228 -19.99 6.99 -0.52
C GLN A 228 -18.52 7.05 -0.91
N ILE A 229 -18.05 8.18 -1.44
CA ILE A 229 -16.64 8.38 -1.79
C ILE A 229 -15.79 8.47 -0.51
N LEU A 230 -16.27 9.20 0.50
CA LEU A 230 -15.58 9.30 1.78
C LEU A 230 -15.40 7.92 2.43
N ARG A 231 -16.41 7.05 2.34
CA ARG A 231 -16.34 5.67 2.86
C ARG A 231 -15.28 4.81 2.20
N LEU A 232 -15.02 5.00 0.89
CA LEU A 232 -14.00 4.22 0.20
C LEU A 232 -12.60 4.42 0.81
N TYR A 233 -12.30 5.63 1.29
CA TYR A 233 -11.05 5.91 2.00
C TYR A 233 -11.12 5.61 3.51
N ALA A 234 -12.21 6.02 4.18
CA ALA A 234 -12.30 5.97 5.64
C ALA A 234 -12.64 4.59 6.20
N LEU A 235 -13.37 3.78 5.43
CA LEU A 235 -13.83 2.44 5.81
C LEU A 235 -13.66 1.49 4.60
N PRO A 236 -12.43 1.30 4.11
CA PRO A 236 -12.19 0.43 2.96
C PRO A 236 -12.52 -1.01 3.28
N VAL A 237 -12.92 -1.77 2.26
CA VAL A 237 -13.22 -3.19 2.40
C VAL A 237 -11.92 -3.99 2.51
N THR A 238 -11.63 -4.48 3.71
CA THR A 238 -10.43 -5.25 4.07
C THR A 238 -10.81 -6.59 4.73
N SER A 239 -9.81 -7.41 5.07
CA SER A 239 -10.04 -8.66 5.80
C SER A 239 -10.62 -8.49 7.20
N TRP A 240 -10.59 -7.27 7.75
CA TRP A 240 -11.23 -6.91 9.02
C TRP A 240 -12.69 -6.47 8.85
N SER A 241 -13.20 -6.46 7.62
CA SER A 241 -14.56 -6.07 7.30
C SER A 241 -15.51 -7.28 7.27
N GLY A 242 -16.71 -7.12 7.83
CA GLY A 242 -17.81 -8.07 7.64
C GLY A 242 -17.50 -9.51 8.10
N LYS A 243 -17.56 -10.47 7.17
CA LYS A 243 -17.32 -11.90 7.41
C LYS A 243 -15.93 -12.37 6.97
N HIS A 244 -15.07 -11.46 6.56
CA HIS A 244 -13.69 -11.80 6.18
C HIS A 244 -12.86 -12.09 7.42
N ALA A 245 -11.71 -12.74 7.22
CA ALA A 245 -10.78 -13.06 8.28
C ALA A 245 -9.38 -12.58 7.89
N PRO A 246 -8.65 -11.91 8.80
CA PRO A 246 -7.26 -11.52 8.58
C PRO A 246 -6.37 -12.73 8.25
N PRO A 247 -5.28 -12.54 7.48
CA PRO A 247 -4.33 -13.61 7.25
C PRO A 247 -3.62 -14.00 8.57
N ASN A 248 -3.32 -15.28 8.73
CA ASN A 248 -2.62 -15.77 9.91
C ASN A 248 -1.10 -15.60 9.76
N ALA A 249 -0.59 -14.47 10.26
CA ALA A 249 0.83 -14.13 10.21
C ALA A 249 1.74 -15.10 11.00
N GLU A 250 1.22 -15.86 11.96
CA GLU A 250 2.02 -16.81 12.75
C GLU A 250 2.56 -17.97 11.90
N LEU A 251 1.88 -18.26 10.79
CA LEU A 251 2.28 -19.26 9.82
C LEU A 251 3.42 -18.78 8.92
N TRP A 252 3.71 -17.48 8.93
CA TRP A 252 4.80 -16.92 8.13
C TRP A 252 6.15 -17.28 8.74
N LYS A 253 6.96 -17.96 7.93
CA LYS A 253 8.29 -18.46 8.22
C LYS A 253 9.25 -17.86 7.20
N PRO A 254 10.57 -17.91 7.47
CA PRO A 254 11.55 -17.58 6.44
C PRO A 254 11.21 -18.33 5.14
N PRO A 255 11.47 -17.75 3.96
CA PRO A 255 11.30 -18.44 2.68
C PRO A 255 12.02 -19.79 2.60
N SER A 256 11.47 -20.72 1.82
CA SER A 256 12.14 -21.98 1.41
C SER A 256 11.77 -22.22 -0.06
N PRO A 257 12.60 -21.76 -1.00
CA PRO A 257 12.33 -21.91 -2.42
C PRO A 257 12.29 -23.37 -2.87
N ASP A 258 11.31 -23.72 -3.69
CA ASP A 258 11.25 -24.96 -4.47
C ASP A 258 12.04 -24.78 -5.76
N ILE A 259 13.30 -25.22 -5.73
CA ILE A 259 14.23 -25.08 -6.85
C ILE A 259 13.79 -25.88 -8.08
N ALA A 260 13.12 -27.02 -7.88
CA ALA A 260 12.63 -27.82 -8.99
C ALA A 260 11.47 -27.10 -9.70
N HIS A 261 10.56 -26.50 -8.94
CA HIS A 261 9.47 -25.70 -9.50
C HIS A 261 9.99 -24.44 -10.18
N ILE A 262 10.92 -23.70 -9.56
CA ILE A 262 11.52 -22.51 -10.19
C ILE A 262 12.22 -22.87 -11.52
N ALA A 263 12.98 -23.97 -11.55
CA ALA A 263 13.64 -24.45 -12.76
C ALA A 263 12.62 -24.79 -13.86
N ALA A 264 11.59 -25.58 -13.53
CA ALA A 264 10.52 -25.93 -14.47
C ALA A 264 9.77 -24.69 -14.97
N PHE A 265 9.55 -23.70 -14.12
CA PHE A 265 8.94 -22.43 -14.51
C PHE A 265 9.80 -21.68 -15.53
N CYS A 266 11.12 -21.58 -15.30
CA CYS A 266 12.04 -20.95 -16.23
C CYS A 266 12.09 -21.67 -17.58
N ASP A 267 12.09 -23.00 -17.58
CA ASP A 267 12.07 -23.81 -18.81
C ASP A 267 10.78 -23.59 -19.62
N ASN A 268 9.64 -23.48 -18.93
CA ASN A 268 8.33 -23.29 -19.55
C ASN A 268 8.13 -21.89 -20.16
N PHE A 269 8.67 -20.84 -19.53
CA PHE A 269 8.39 -19.46 -19.92
C PHE A 269 9.53 -18.73 -20.62
N PHE A 270 10.78 -19.12 -20.38
CA PHE A 270 11.95 -18.40 -20.89
C PHE A 270 12.83 -19.23 -21.84
N HIS A 271 12.64 -20.56 -21.87
CA HIS A 271 13.39 -21.49 -22.70
C HIS A 271 14.91 -21.30 -22.60
N TRP A 272 15.40 -21.06 -21.39
CA TRP A 272 16.83 -20.87 -21.13
C TRP A 272 17.60 -22.17 -21.34
N GLU A 273 18.79 -22.07 -21.93
CA GLU A 273 19.73 -23.19 -21.96
C GLU A 273 20.14 -23.59 -20.53
N SER A 274 20.45 -24.88 -20.32
CA SER A 274 20.77 -25.42 -19.00
C SER A 274 21.89 -24.66 -18.28
N ASP A 275 22.92 -24.24 -19.03
CA ASP A 275 24.03 -23.45 -18.47
C ASP A 275 23.59 -22.05 -18.01
N VAL A 276 22.61 -21.44 -18.67
CA VAL A 276 22.06 -20.12 -18.31
C VAL A 276 21.20 -20.24 -17.06
N LEU A 277 20.33 -21.25 -17.00
CA LEU A 277 19.51 -21.53 -15.83
C LEU A 277 20.38 -21.81 -14.59
N LEU A 278 21.37 -22.69 -14.71
CA LEU A 278 22.29 -23.02 -13.60
C LEU A 278 23.04 -21.78 -13.10
N LYS A 279 23.50 -20.92 -14.01
CA LYS A 279 24.12 -19.63 -13.63
C LYS A 279 23.15 -18.72 -12.89
N HIS A 280 21.88 -18.64 -13.32
CA HIS A 280 20.86 -17.85 -12.63
C HIS A 280 20.59 -18.38 -11.21
N LEU A 281 20.36 -19.70 -11.07
CA LEU A 281 20.10 -20.33 -9.78
C LEU A 281 21.27 -20.12 -8.80
N HIS A 282 22.50 -20.36 -9.26
CA HIS A 282 23.69 -20.22 -8.42
C HIS A 282 23.94 -18.76 -8.02
N LYS A 283 23.75 -17.81 -8.94
CA LYS A 283 24.06 -16.40 -8.68
C LYS A 283 22.99 -15.71 -7.84
N ASN A 284 21.71 -15.95 -8.13
CA ASN A 284 20.62 -15.11 -7.62
C ASN A 284 19.67 -15.83 -6.65
N ILE A 285 19.73 -17.17 -6.53
CA ILE A 285 18.82 -17.93 -5.65
C ILE A 285 19.59 -18.57 -4.50
N TRP A 286 20.73 -19.20 -4.79
CA TRP A 286 21.53 -19.90 -3.78
C TRP A 286 21.96 -19.03 -2.59
N PRO A 287 22.42 -17.78 -2.77
CA PRO A 287 22.76 -16.92 -1.63
C PRO A 287 21.56 -16.69 -0.69
N GLY A 288 20.38 -16.44 -1.25
CA GLY A 288 19.16 -16.24 -0.49
C GLY A 288 18.70 -17.49 0.27
N ILE A 289 18.84 -18.68 -0.32
CA ILE A 289 18.59 -19.96 0.39
C ILE A 289 19.49 -20.08 1.63
N ILE A 290 20.78 -19.75 1.50
CA ILE A 290 21.72 -19.80 2.61
C ILE A 290 21.30 -18.82 3.71
N ILE A 291 20.99 -17.57 3.34
CA ILE A 291 20.57 -16.52 4.29
C ILE A 291 19.33 -16.96 5.07
N HIS A 292 18.29 -17.46 4.40
CA HIS A 292 17.08 -17.91 5.07
C HIS A 292 17.25 -19.20 5.87
N SER A 293 18.15 -20.10 5.45
CA SER A 293 18.51 -21.28 6.23
C SER A 293 19.18 -20.89 7.54
N LEU A 294 20.12 -19.93 7.51
CA LEU A 294 20.74 -19.37 8.72
C LEU A 294 19.70 -18.66 9.60
N TYR A 295 18.82 -17.86 9.01
CA TYR A 295 17.77 -17.16 9.73
C TYR A 295 16.80 -18.10 10.45
N ARG A 296 16.45 -19.26 9.84
CA ARG A 296 15.66 -20.31 10.51
C ARG A 296 16.36 -20.86 11.75
N VAL A 297 17.66 -21.17 11.66
CA VAL A 297 18.42 -21.70 12.79
C VAL A 297 18.50 -20.67 13.93
N CYS A 298 18.81 -19.41 13.61
CA CYS A 298 18.91 -18.34 14.60
C CYS A 298 17.56 -18.04 15.28
N SER A 299 16.46 -18.04 14.52
CA SER A 299 15.12 -17.76 15.07
C SER A 299 14.61 -18.86 16.02
N ILE A 300 15.02 -20.11 15.82
CA ILE A 300 14.75 -21.21 16.76
C ILE A 300 15.55 -20.99 18.06
N SER A 301 16.84 -20.74 17.95
CA SER A 301 17.74 -20.52 19.09
C SER A 301 17.28 -19.36 19.99
N LEU A 302 16.85 -18.23 19.40
CA LEU A 302 16.31 -17.08 20.15
C LEU A 302 15.00 -17.39 20.90
N ARG A 303 14.15 -18.26 20.36
CA ARG A 303 12.90 -18.69 21.02
C ARG A 303 13.16 -19.68 22.16
N GLU A 304 14.21 -20.48 22.07
CA GLU A 304 14.63 -21.38 23.14
C GLU A 304 15.28 -20.60 24.29
N LEU A 305 16.09 -19.60 23.98
CA LEU A 305 16.71 -18.70 24.97
C LEU A 305 15.64 -17.89 25.74
N SER A 306 14.68 -17.27 25.05
CA SER A 306 13.61 -16.50 25.72
C SER A 306 12.68 -17.34 26.60
N ARG A 307 12.51 -18.63 26.27
CA ARG A 307 11.81 -19.61 27.13
C ARG A 307 12.63 -20.05 28.34
N SER A 308 13.96 -20.02 28.26
CA SER A 308 14.84 -20.36 29.38
C SER A 308 15.00 -19.22 30.39
N GLU A 309 14.79 -17.96 29.98
CA GLU A 309 14.84 -16.78 30.86
C GLU A 309 13.52 -16.51 31.59
N THR A 310 12.45 -17.24 31.26
CA THR A 310 11.11 -17.11 31.88
C THR A 310 10.77 -18.23 32.88
N VAL A 311 11.77 -19.02 33.29
CA VAL A 311 11.69 -20.07 34.33
C VAL A 311 12.60 -19.70 35.49
#